data_AF-A0A9D3RVI2-F1
#
_entry.id   AF-A0A9D3RVI2-F1
#
_cell.length_a   1.000
_cell.length_b   1.000
_cell.length_c   1.000
_cell.angle_alpha   90.00
_cell.angle_beta   90.00
_cell.angle_gamma   90.00
#
_symmetry.space_group_name_H-M   'P 1'
#
loop_
_entity.id
_entity.type
_entity.pdbx_description
1 polymer ?
#
loop_
_entity_poly.entity_id
_entity_poly.type
_entity_poly.pdbx_seq_one_letter_code
_entity_poly.pdbx_strand_id
1 'polypeptide(L)'
;MGFNVSTSKVFVRKQTFDPSDYKVSKEEVEALIPDGLSELTKQQIRYLLQTRMTADNTMRLLLSTFSTLREELSHLQGDLKRLESEKEELERDLSFKADQAQQYDRLLESVRENNRQLQASLKESSAAQRTLETQLISSRSSDSSLDFRVKEQDGRLKALEKENEMLRQKLAGQGSSSSVALQTKTEELSRHYDQMLSSLREEKDKEMQNLKAQMMKMQTEYSSQSSGDRSLQLRITELISTLEQREIIIKRQEEEIKRLKTVEKTDSSSSSSSSKNVTVVTKRYNTNYPILGLLSDDYKYEAPIRESRTVVFESSRRV
;
A
#
# COMPACT_ATOMS: atom_id res chain seq x y z
N MET A 1 27.38 16.92 -78.42
CA MET A 1 27.74 16.13 -79.60
C MET A 1 27.26 16.88 -80.81
N GLY A 2 28.17 17.32 -81.68
CA GLY A 2 27.84 18.16 -82.84
C GLY A 2 27.16 17.33 -83.94
N PHE A 3 26.03 17.82 -84.44
CA PHE A 3 25.37 17.28 -85.62
C PHE A 3 26.20 17.63 -86.86
N ASN A 4 26.91 16.65 -87.41
CA ASN A 4 27.51 16.76 -88.74
C ASN A 4 26.42 16.48 -89.78
N VAL A 5 25.83 17.55 -90.31
CA VAL A 5 24.95 17.48 -91.48
C VAL A 5 25.86 17.37 -92.72
N SER A 6 26.10 16.14 -93.18
CA SER A 6 26.74 15.89 -94.48
C SER A 6 25.76 16.25 -95.59
N THR A 7 25.90 17.46 -96.14
CA THR A 7 25.18 17.87 -97.34
C THR A 7 25.73 17.09 -98.55
N SER A 8 24.92 16.15 -99.07
CA SER A 8 25.24 15.43 -100.30
C SER A 8 25.20 16.40 -101.48
N LYS A 9 26.38 16.72 -102.04
CA LYS A 9 26.51 17.51 -103.27
C LYS A 9 26.10 16.65 -104.47
N VAL A 10 24.98 16.98 -105.09
CA VAL A 10 24.57 16.43 -106.39
C VAL A 10 25.58 16.86 -107.46
N PHE A 11 26.32 15.89 -108.00
CA PHE A 11 27.28 16.12 -109.08
C PHE A 11 26.53 16.26 -110.41
N VAL A 12 26.12 17.48 -110.77
CA VAL A 12 25.61 17.77 -112.12
C VAL A 12 26.81 17.95 -113.05
N ARG A 13 27.17 16.88 -113.76
CA ARG A 13 28.21 16.92 -114.80
C ARG A 13 27.60 17.55 -116.05
N LYS A 14 27.88 18.83 -116.30
CA LYS A 14 27.47 19.51 -117.54
C LYS A 14 28.17 18.84 -118.73
N GLN A 15 27.43 18.08 -119.53
CA GLN A 15 27.88 17.61 -120.84
C GLN A 15 27.88 18.79 -121.81
N THR A 16 29.07 19.20 -122.27
CA THR A 16 29.23 20.13 -123.38
C THR A 16 28.96 19.38 -124.68
N PHE A 17 27.72 19.42 -125.16
CA PHE A 17 27.36 18.99 -126.51
C PHE A 17 27.86 20.03 -127.51
N ASP A 18 28.72 19.64 -128.45
CA ASP A 18 29.14 20.48 -129.55
C ASP A 18 28.20 20.27 -130.76
N PRO A 19 27.38 21.26 -131.13
CA PRO A 19 26.41 21.13 -132.24
C PRO A 19 27.06 21.06 -133.64
N SER A 20 28.40 21.11 -133.74
CA SER A 20 29.11 21.03 -135.02
C SER A 20 29.24 19.60 -135.58
N ASP A 21 29.12 18.55 -134.75
CA ASP A 21 29.33 17.14 -135.16
C ASP A 21 28.21 16.55 -136.05
N TYR A 22 27.11 17.28 -136.23
CA TYR A 22 25.90 16.80 -136.91
C TYR A 22 25.52 17.60 -138.17
N LYS A 23 26.41 18.48 -138.64
CA LYS A 23 26.19 19.20 -139.91
C LYS A 23 26.49 18.27 -141.07
N VAL A 24 25.45 17.95 -141.85
CA VAL A 24 25.60 17.20 -143.11
C VAL A 24 26.45 18.05 -144.07
N SER A 25 27.70 17.65 -144.32
CA SER A 25 28.55 18.39 -145.23
C SER A 25 28.02 18.21 -146.66
N LYS A 26 27.91 19.31 -147.40
CA LYS A 26 27.39 19.29 -148.79
C LYS A 26 28.26 18.41 -149.69
N GLU A 27 29.55 18.30 -149.36
CA GLU A 27 30.56 17.49 -150.04
C GLU A 27 30.33 15.99 -149.83
N GLU A 28 29.94 15.55 -148.63
CA GLU A 28 29.55 14.15 -148.38
C GLU A 28 28.29 13.73 -149.15
N VAL A 29 27.32 14.64 -149.30
CA VAL A 29 26.09 14.35 -150.05
C VAL A 29 26.38 14.26 -151.55
N GLU A 30 27.23 15.15 -152.09
CA GLU A 30 27.54 15.18 -153.51
C GLU A 30 28.40 13.98 -153.95
N ALA A 31 29.29 13.50 -153.08
CA ALA A 31 30.11 12.31 -153.31
C ALA A 31 29.30 11.00 -153.45
N LEU A 32 28.03 11.00 -153.02
CA LEU A 32 27.12 9.86 -153.08
C LEU A 32 26.21 9.87 -154.33
N ILE A 33 26.28 10.92 -155.17
CA ILE A 33 25.46 11.06 -156.38
C ILE A 33 26.23 10.49 -157.58
N PRO A 34 25.66 9.53 -158.34
CA PRO A 34 26.32 8.99 -159.53
C PRO A 34 26.51 10.03 -160.65
N ASP A 35 27.66 9.93 -161.34
CA ASP A 35 27.95 10.73 -162.52
C ASP A 35 27.06 10.36 -163.72
N GLY A 36 26.75 11.34 -164.58
CA GLY A 36 25.97 11.13 -165.81
C GLY A 36 24.45 11.28 -165.69
N LEU A 37 23.93 11.62 -164.50
CA LEU A 37 22.50 11.90 -164.29
C LEU A 37 22.09 13.31 -164.74
N SER A 38 20.82 13.49 -165.10
CA SER A 38 20.22 14.82 -165.30
C SER A 38 20.24 15.63 -163.99
N GLU A 39 20.47 16.94 -164.08
CA GLU A 39 20.53 17.83 -162.92
C GLU A 39 19.25 17.79 -162.06
N LEU A 40 18.09 17.59 -162.67
CA LEU A 40 16.83 17.42 -161.92
C LEU A 40 16.86 16.16 -161.05
N THR A 41 17.36 15.05 -161.60
CA THR A 41 17.47 13.78 -160.87
C THR A 41 18.53 13.88 -159.78
N LYS A 42 19.67 14.54 -160.04
CA LYS A 42 20.68 14.82 -159.02
C LYS A 42 20.11 15.66 -157.88
N GLN A 43 19.29 16.67 -158.17
CA GLN A 43 18.65 17.49 -157.15
C GLN A 43 17.68 16.69 -156.28
N GLN A 44 16.88 15.79 -156.87
CA GLN A 44 15.99 14.89 -156.12
C GLN A 44 16.77 13.92 -155.23
N ILE A 45 17.84 13.32 -155.74
CA ILE A 45 18.73 12.43 -154.97
C ILE A 45 19.40 13.20 -153.83
N ARG A 46 19.91 14.41 -154.09
CA ARG A 46 20.51 15.29 -153.07
C ARG A 46 19.53 15.59 -151.93
N TYR A 47 18.29 15.92 -152.26
CA TYR A 47 17.26 16.18 -151.25
C TYR A 47 17.00 14.95 -150.38
N LEU A 48 16.78 13.78 -151.00
CA LEU A 48 16.54 12.53 -150.26
C LEU A 48 17.71 12.14 -149.36
N LEU A 49 18.94 12.24 -149.86
CA LEU A 49 20.15 11.96 -149.09
C LEU A 49 20.32 12.94 -147.93
N GLN A 50 20.10 14.23 -148.15
CA GLN A 50 20.18 15.24 -147.09
C GLN A 50 19.11 15.02 -146.01
N THR A 51 17.87 14.69 -146.40
CA THR A 51 16.79 14.36 -145.44
C THR A 51 17.15 13.11 -144.63
N ARG A 52 17.66 12.05 -145.28
CA ARG A 52 18.10 10.83 -144.60
C ARG A 52 19.24 11.10 -143.61
N MET A 53 20.30 11.78 -144.05
CA MET A 53 21.46 12.10 -143.21
C MET A 53 21.06 12.98 -142.01
N THR A 54 20.14 13.93 -142.20
CA THR A 54 19.60 14.74 -141.11
C THR A 54 18.82 13.88 -140.11
N ALA A 55 18.01 12.94 -140.59
CA ALA A 55 17.28 12.00 -139.73
C ALA A 55 18.21 11.05 -138.96
N ASP A 56 19.27 10.56 -139.60
CA ASP A 56 20.28 9.72 -138.94
C ASP A 56 21.03 10.50 -137.84
N ASN A 57 21.33 11.78 -138.08
CA ASN A 57 21.96 12.67 -137.11
C ASN A 57 21.04 12.98 -135.91
N THR A 58 19.77 13.29 -136.16
CA THR A 58 18.81 13.53 -135.06
C THR A 58 18.56 12.25 -134.27
N MET A 59 18.50 11.09 -134.92
CA MET A 59 18.38 9.80 -134.24
C MET A 59 19.60 9.52 -133.35
N ARG A 60 20.83 9.75 -133.85
CA ARG A 60 22.05 9.55 -133.06
C ARG A 60 22.07 10.46 -131.83
N LEU A 61 21.69 11.73 -131.98
CA LEU A 61 21.58 12.66 -130.86
C LEU A 61 20.54 12.18 -129.83
N LEU A 62 19.36 11.78 -130.29
CA LEU A 62 18.30 11.24 -129.41
C LEU A 62 18.79 10.01 -128.64
N LEU A 63 19.43 9.05 -129.31
CA LEU A 63 19.99 7.86 -128.67
C LEU A 63 21.07 8.22 -127.64
N SER A 64 21.92 9.20 -127.93
CA SER A 64 22.90 9.71 -126.96
C SER A 64 22.20 10.31 -125.74
N THR A 65 21.16 11.14 -125.92
CA THR A 65 20.42 11.74 -124.81
C THR A 65 19.64 10.72 -123.99
N PHE A 66 19.09 9.68 -124.62
CA PHE A 66 18.43 8.58 -123.91
C PHE A 66 19.45 7.73 -123.15
N SER A 67 20.64 7.53 -123.70
CA SER A 67 21.72 6.81 -123.02
C SER A 67 22.17 7.53 -121.75
N THR A 68 22.35 8.85 -121.81
CA THR A 68 22.78 9.64 -120.64
C THR A 68 21.70 9.71 -119.59
N LEU A 69 20.44 9.95 -119.98
CA LEU A 69 19.31 9.94 -119.05
C LEU A 69 19.14 8.57 -118.38
N ARG A 70 19.36 7.46 -119.10
CA ARG A 70 19.35 6.11 -118.53
C ARG A 70 20.44 5.92 -117.47
N GLU A 71 21.64 6.46 -117.71
CA GLU A 71 22.74 6.40 -116.75
C GLU A 71 22.42 7.23 -115.49
N GLU A 72 21.91 8.45 -115.66
CA GLU A 72 21.46 9.29 -114.54
C GLU A 72 20.35 8.63 -113.72
N LEU A 73 19.36 8.00 -114.37
CA LEU A 73 18.32 7.21 -113.68
C LEU A 73 18.92 6.05 -112.89
N SER A 74 19.93 5.37 -113.44
CA SER A 74 20.63 4.29 -112.73
C SER A 74 21.38 4.81 -111.50
N HIS A 75 22.02 5.98 -111.58
CA HIS A 75 22.68 6.61 -110.45
C HIS A 75 21.68 7.04 -109.37
N LEU A 76 20.59 7.71 -109.75
CA LEU A 76 19.53 8.11 -108.83
C LEU A 76 18.89 6.91 -108.13
N GLN A 77 18.70 5.79 -108.84
CA GLN A 77 18.23 4.56 -108.23
C GLN A 77 19.22 4.00 -107.19
N GLY A 78 20.52 4.12 -107.44
CA GLY A 78 21.57 3.76 -106.48
C GLY A 78 21.54 4.65 -105.23
N ASP A 79 21.44 5.98 -105.43
CA ASP A 79 21.34 6.95 -104.34
C ASP A 79 20.09 6.73 -103.49
N LEU A 80 18.95 6.41 -104.12
CA LEU A 80 17.71 6.12 -103.43
C LEU A 80 17.85 4.89 -102.51
N LYS A 81 18.45 3.80 -103.00
CA LYS A 81 18.72 2.61 -102.17
C LYS A 81 19.67 2.91 -101.01
N ARG A 82 20.70 3.74 -101.23
CA ARG A 82 21.61 4.16 -100.17
C ARG A 82 20.87 4.98 -99.11
N LEU A 83 20.06 5.96 -99.52
CA LEU A 83 19.24 6.76 -98.62
C LEU A 83 18.24 5.91 -97.84
N GLU A 84 17.63 4.90 -98.45
CA GLU A 84 16.78 3.93 -97.75
C GLU A 84 17.55 3.18 -96.67
N SER A 85 18.77 2.71 -96.96
CA SER A 85 19.60 2.02 -95.95
C SER A 85 20.05 2.93 -94.79
N GLU A 86 20.42 4.18 -95.09
CA GLU A 86 20.78 5.18 -94.06
C GLU A 86 19.56 5.54 -93.21
N LYS A 87 18.37 5.64 -93.82
CA LYS A 87 17.12 5.84 -93.10
C LYS A 87 16.84 4.68 -92.13
N GLU A 88 16.95 3.43 -92.58
CA GLU A 88 16.72 2.27 -91.71
C GLU A 88 17.72 2.20 -90.55
N GLU A 89 18.97 2.60 -90.77
CA GLU A 89 19.98 2.70 -89.70
C GLU A 89 19.62 3.78 -88.69
N LEU A 90 19.24 4.97 -89.16
CA LEU A 90 18.80 6.06 -88.29
C LEU A 90 17.52 5.73 -87.51
N GLU A 91 16.57 5.00 -88.11
CA GLU A 91 15.36 4.54 -87.41
C GLU A 91 15.70 3.54 -86.31
N ARG A 92 16.63 2.61 -86.57
CA ARG A 92 17.14 1.67 -85.54
C ARG A 92 17.83 2.43 -84.40
N ASP A 93 18.72 3.36 -84.71
CA ASP A 93 19.40 4.18 -83.70
C ASP A 93 18.42 5.03 -82.89
N LEU A 94 17.44 5.66 -83.55
CA LEU A 94 16.39 6.43 -82.88
C LEU A 94 15.61 5.55 -81.90
N SER A 95 15.20 4.34 -82.33
CA SER A 95 14.48 3.40 -81.47
C SER A 95 15.31 2.98 -80.25
N PHE A 96 16.60 2.68 -80.46
CA PHE A 96 17.53 2.35 -79.37
C PHE A 96 17.71 3.52 -78.39
N LYS A 97 17.83 4.76 -78.90
CA LYS A 97 17.94 5.95 -78.07
C LYS A 97 16.64 6.26 -77.31
N ALA A 98 15.49 6.01 -77.91
CA ALA A 98 14.20 6.12 -77.24
C ALA A 98 14.07 5.12 -76.07
N ASP A 99 14.45 3.86 -76.30
CA ASP A 99 14.47 2.83 -75.24
C ASP A 99 15.47 3.18 -74.13
N GLN A 100 16.65 3.67 -74.49
CA GLN A 100 17.65 4.13 -73.52
C GLN A 100 17.12 5.30 -72.68
N ALA A 101 16.42 6.26 -73.29
CA ALA A 101 15.79 7.37 -72.57
C ALA A 101 14.74 6.86 -71.58
N GLN A 102 13.86 5.93 -72.01
CA GLN A 102 12.86 5.33 -71.12
C GLN A 102 13.49 4.59 -69.92
N GLN A 103 14.62 3.91 -70.12
CA GLN A 103 15.33 3.26 -69.02
C GLN A 103 15.89 4.27 -68.02
N TYR A 104 16.44 5.39 -68.48
CA TYR A 104 16.90 6.46 -67.59
C TYR A 104 15.74 7.12 -66.85
N ASP A 105 14.59 7.34 -67.49
CA ASP A 105 13.40 7.87 -66.84
C ASP A 105 12.89 6.95 -65.72
N ARG A 106 12.80 5.64 -65.98
CA ARG A 106 12.44 4.64 -64.95
C ARG A 106 13.42 4.64 -63.78
N LEU A 107 14.73 4.75 -64.06
CA LEU A 107 15.74 4.81 -63.01
C LEU A 107 15.59 6.10 -62.17
N LEU A 108 15.37 7.24 -62.82
CA LEU A 108 15.13 8.51 -62.14
C LEU A 108 13.86 8.47 -61.28
N GLU A 109 12.78 7.86 -61.78
CA GLU A 109 11.55 7.63 -61.02
C GLU A 109 11.81 6.75 -59.80
N SER A 110 12.55 5.64 -59.96
CA SER A 110 12.91 4.76 -58.84
C SER A 110 13.74 5.48 -57.78
N VAL A 111 14.69 6.33 -58.17
CA VAL A 111 15.52 7.10 -57.24
C VAL A 111 14.68 8.15 -56.51
N ARG A 112 13.79 8.86 -57.22
CA ARG A 112 12.86 9.83 -56.62
C ARG A 112 11.93 9.17 -55.62
N GLU A 113 11.39 8.01 -55.94
CA GLU A 113 10.50 7.27 -55.05
C GLU A 113 11.25 6.72 -53.83
N ASN A 114 12.46 6.17 -54.01
CA ASN A 114 13.31 5.76 -52.88
C ASN A 114 13.62 6.95 -51.95
N ASN A 115 13.95 8.12 -52.52
CA ASN A 115 14.17 9.32 -51.72
C ASN A 115 12.93 9.76 -50.95
N ARG A 116 11.74 9.70 -51.57
CA ARG A 116 10.46 9.97 -50.89
C ARG A 116 10.21 9.00 -49.74
N GLN A 117 10.47 7.71 -49.94
CA GLN A 117 10.33 6.68 -48.90
C GLN A 117 11.30 6.90 -47.74
N LEU A 118 12.57 7.21 -48.04
CA LEU A 118 13.57 7.54 -47.02
C LEU A 118 13.16 8.78 -46.21
N GLN A 119 12.66 9.83 -46.86
CA GLN A 119 12.16 11.02 -46.16
C GLN A 119 10.95 10.71 -45.27
N ALA A 120 10.03 9.86 -45.74
CA ALA A 120 8.87 9.43 -44.94
C ALA A 120 9.32 8.63 -43.71
N SER A 121 10.22 7.66 -43.89
CA SER A 121 10.78 6.86 -42.80
C SER A 121 11.58 7.71 -41.80
N LEU A 122 12.36 8.68 -42.27
CA LEU A 122 13.07 9.62 -41.40
C LEU A 122 12.08 10.48 -40.58
N LYS A 123 11.01 10.97 -41.20
CA LYS A 123 9.96 11.73 -40.51
C LYS A 123 9.30 10.89 -39.43
N GLU A 124 8.93 9.65 -39.74
CA GLU A 124 8.33 8.70 -38.79
C GLU A 124 9.29 8.40 -37.62
N SER A 125 10.55 8.07 -37.92
CA SER A 125 11.57 7.85 -36.89
C SER A 125 11.78 9.08 -36.01
N SER A 126 11.78 10.28 -36.60
CA SER A 126 11.92 11.53 -35.84
C SER A 126 10.70 11.81 -34.96
N ALA A 127 9.49 11.44 -35.41
CA ALA A 127 8.28 11.56 -34.62
C ALA A 127 8.30 10.57 -33.44
N ALA A 128 8.67 9.32 -33.69
CA ALA A 128 8.84 8.30 -32.66
C ALA A 128 9.89 8.72 -31.61
N GLN A 129 11.02 9.28 -32.04
CA GLN A 129 12.04 9.81 -31.14
C GLN A 129 11.48 10.92 -30.25
N ARG A 130 10.76 11.91 -30.81
CA ARG A 130 10.13 12.98 -30.03
C ARG A 130 9.12 12.42 -29.01
N THR A 131 8.35 11.40 -29.39
CA THR A 131 7.41 10.73 -28.47
C THR A 131 8.15 10.06 -27.32
N LEU A 132 9.24 9.34 -27.60
CA LEU A 132 10.06 8.70 -26.57
C LEU A 132 10.74 9.72 -25.65
N GLU A 133 11.27 10.82 -26.19
CA GLU A 133 11.82 11.93 -25.40
C GLU A 133 10.76 12.53 -24.46
N THR A 134 9.54 12.75 -24.98
CA THR A 134 8.42 13.24 -24.17
C THR A 134 8.05 12.25 -23.06
N GLN A 135 7.99 10.96 -23.38
CA GLN A 135 7.74 9.90 -22.39
C GLN A 135 8.85 9.87 -21.32
N LEU A 136 10.12 9.98 -21.71
CA LEU A 136 11.25 9.99 -20.78
C LEU A 136 11.20 11.19 -19.83
N ILE A 137 10.87 12.38 -20.34
CA ILE A 137 10.67 13.58 -19.52
C ILE A 137 9.52 13.39 -18.54
N SER A 138 8.40 12.81 -18.99
CA SER A 138 7.23 12.54 -18.13
C SER A 138 7.49 11.47 -17.06
N SER A 139 8.30 10.45 -17.38
CA SER A 139 8.74 9.46 -16.40
C SER A 139 9.64 10.10 -15.37
N ARG A 140 10.64 10.89 -15.81
CA ARG A 140 11.59 11.55 -14.91
C ARG A 140 10.90 12.55 -13.96
N SER A 141 9.89 13.28 -14.42
CA SER A 141 9.10 14.16 -13.54
C SER A 141 8.28 13.34 -12.53
N SER A 142 7.68 12.23 -12.97
CA SER A 142 6.96 11.31 -12.09
C SER A 142 7.89 10.70 -11.03
N ASP A 143 9.09 10.25 -11.41
CA ASP A 143 10.10 9.69 -10.51
C ASP A 143 10.56 10.72 -9.48
N SER A 144 10.77 11.98 -9.87
CA SER A 144 11.13 13.04 -8.93
C SER A 144 10.02 13.31 -7.89
N SER A 145 8.75 13.19 -8.31
CA SER A 145 7.62 13.32 -7.38
C SER A 145 7.53 12.15 -6.40
N LEU A 146 7.87 10.94 -6.86
CA LEU A 146 7.93 9.75 -6.01
C LEU A 146 9.11 9.84 -5.03
N ASP A 147 10.29 10.27 -5.47
CA ASP A 147 11.47 10.47 -4.62
C ASP A 147 11.20 11.51 -3.52
N PHE A 148 10.49 12.60 -3.84
CA PHE A 148 10.06 13.59 -2.85
C PHE A 148 9.13 12.96 -1.80
N ARG A 149 8.11 12.20 -2.23
CA ARG A 149 7.18 11.52 -1.30
C ARG A 149 7.90 10.51 -0.41
N VAL A 150 8.87 9.77 -0.94
CA VAL A 150 9.68 8.82 -0.15
C VAL A 150 10.48 9.58 0.90
N LYS A 151 11.17 10.66 0.53
CA LYS A 151 11.93 11.49 1.47
C LYS A 151 11.08 12.09 2.58
N GLU A 152 9.86 12.52 2.25
CA GLU A 152 8.89 13.02 3.24
C GLU A 152 8.51 11.92 4.26
N GLN A 153 8.19 10.71 3.77
CA GLN A 153 7.86 9.57 4.63
C GLN A 153 9.05 9.15 5.50
N ASP A 154 10.27 9.10 4.95
CA ASP A 154 11.48 8.81 5.72
C ASP A 154 11.75 9.85 6.81
N GLY A 155 11.50 11.14 6.51
CA GLY A 155 11.61 12.22 7.50
C GLY A 155 10.62 12.05 8.64
N ARG A 156 9.36 11.71 8.31
CA ARG A 156 8.31 11.42 9.29
C ARG A 156 8.64 10.17 10.12
N LEU A 157 9.13 9.10 9.49
CA LEU A 157 9.56 7.88 10.15
C LEU A 157 10.67 8.19 11.17
N LYS A 158 11.73 8.89 10.74
CA LYS A 158 12.83 9.29 11.64
C LYS A 158 12.37 10.18 12.79
N ALA A 159 11.40 11.07 12.55
CA ALA A 159 10.82 11.90 13.62
C ALA A 159 10.06 11.04 14.64
N LEU A 160 9.23 10.10 14.17
CA LEU A 160 8.52 9.15 15.02
C LEU A 160 9.47 8.21 15.77
N GLU A 161 10.55 7.75 15.14
CA GLU A 161 11.58 6.93 15.78
C GLU A 161 12.25 7.69 16.94
N LYS A 162 12.63 8.95 16.71
CA LYS A 162 13.18 9.82 17.77
C LYS A 162 12.19 10.08 18.90
N GLU A 163 10.91 10.29 18.58
CA GLU A 163 9.86 10.43 19.59
C GLU A 163 9.71 9.13 20.39
N ASN A 164 9.68 7.98 19.73
CA ASN A 164 9.58 6.67 20.38
C ASN A 164 10.79 6.40 21.28
N GLU A 165 12.00 6.72 20.82
CA GLU A 165 13.23 6.63 21.60
C GLU A 165 13.19 7.58 22.82
N MET A 166 12.74 8.82 22.63
CA MET A 166 12.56 9.77 23.74
C MET A 166 11.51 9.26 24.74
N LEU A 167 10.39 8.72 24.29
CA LEU A 167 9.36 8.13 25.15
C LEU A 167 9.91 6.93 25.91
N ARG A 168 10.68 6.04 25.25
CA ARG A 168 11.40 4.93 25.89
C ARG A 168 12.39 5.43 26.93
N GLN A 169 13.15 6.48 26.65
CA GLN A 169 14.08 7.09 27.60
C GLN A 169 13.35 7.75 28.77
N LYS A 170 12.22 8.43 28.53
CA LYS A 170 11.36 8.98 29.60
C LYS A 170 10.79 7.87 30.48
N LEU A 171 10.33 6.76 29.89
CA LEU A 171 9.88 5.58 30.62
C LEU A 171 11.02 4.96 31.46
N ALA A 172 12.22 4.80 30.89
CA ALA A 172 13.39 4.27 31.60
C ALA A 172 13.91 5.22 32.69
N GLY A 173 13.90 6.53 32.43
CA GLY A 173 14.31 7.59 33.35
C GLY A 173 13.30 7.82 34.48
N GLN A 174 12.00 7.71 34.22
CA GLN A 174 10.97 7.62 35.27
C GLN A 174 11.12 6.32 36.06
N GLY A 175 11.39 5.21 35.39
CA GLY A 175 11.74 3.94 36.02
C GLY A 175 13.00 3.96 36.90
N SER A 176 13.83 5.03 36.85
CA SER A 176 15.04 5.17 37.66
C SER A 176 14.97 6.35 38.65
N SER A 177 14.31 7.46 38.32
CA SER A 177 14.25 8.64 39.20
C SER A 177 12.93 8.73 39.97
N SER A 178 11.80 8.34 39.37
CA SER A 178 10.53 8.27 40.12
C SER A 178 10.37 6.94 40.83
N SER A 179 10.94 5.83 40.33
CA SER A 179 10.97 4.57 41.07
C SER A 179 11.86 4.69 42.32
N VAL A 180 13.05 5.27 42.22
CA VAL A 180 13.95 5.45 43.37
C VAL A 180 13.34 6.45 44.36
N ALA A 181 12.75 7.56 43.89
CA ALA A 181 12.07 8.52 44.77
C ALA A 181 10.77 7.96 45.41
N LEU A 182 10.04 7.09 44.70
CA LEU A 182 8.90 6.39 45.28
C LEU A 182 9.36 5.31 46.25
N GLN A 183 10.40 4.56 45.91
CA GLN A 183 10.95 3.49 46.72
C GLN A 183 11.58 4.01 48.01
N THR A 184 12.31 5.13 47.97
CA THR A 184 12.81 5.79 49.19
C THR A 184 11.67 6.29 50.07
N LYS A 185 10.61 6.88 49.51
CA LYS A 185 9.42 7.26 50.29
C LYS A 185 8.68 6.06 50.86
N THR A 186 8.59 4.95 50.14
CA THR A 186 8.01 3.70 50.63
C THR A 186 8.84 3.10 51.76
N GLU A 187 10.18 3.12 51.64
CA GLU A 187 11.10 2.64 52.67
C GLU A 187 11.09 3.53 53.93
N GLU A 188 11.02 4.85 53.78
CA GLU A 188 10.86 5.79 54.91
C GLU A 188 9.52 5.59 55.64
N LEU A 189 8.44 5.35 54.90
CA LEU A 189 7.14 5.03 55.48
C LEU A 189 7.19 3.70 56.26
N SER A 190 7.85 2.68 55.70
CA SER A 190 8.08 1.39 56.38
C SER A 190 8.87 1.58 57.67
N ARG A 191 9.98 2.33 57.63
CA ARG A 191 10.78 2.63 58.82
C ARG A 191 9.97 3.36 59.88
N HIS A 192 9.13 4.32 59.48
CA HIS A 192 8.26 5.04 60.40
C HIS A 192 7.25 4.10 61.07
N TYR A 193 6.63 3.18 60.32
CA TYR A 193 5.74 2.16 60.89
C TYR A 193 6.47 1.22 61.84
N ASP A 194 7.66 0.74 61.49
CA ASP A 194 8.47 -0.14 62.33
C ASP A 194 8.88 0.56 63.64
N GLN A 195 9.24 1.84 63.56
CA GLN A 195 9.62 2.65 64.70
C GLN A 195 8.43 2.90 65.65
N MET A 196 7.25 3.16 65.09
CA MET A 196 6.01 3.29 65.87
C MET A 196 5.62 1.96 66.54
N LEU A 197 5.73 0.83 65.83
CA LEU A 197 5.49 -0.51 66.39
C LEU A 197 6.47 -0.83 67.52
N SER A 198 7.75 -0.47 67.36
CA SER A 198 8.77 -0.65 68.40
C SER A 198 8.45 0.19 69.63
N SER A 199 8.05 1.46 69.46
CA SER A 199 7.66 2.33 70.56
C SER A 199 6.44 1.77 71.31
N LEU A 200 5.44 1.27 70.57
CA LEU A 200 4.23 0.68 71.17
C LEU A 200 4.56 -0.59 71.97
N ARG A 201 5.48 -1.42 71.46
CA ARG A 201 5.98 -2.61 72.15
C ARG A 201 6.70 -2.22 73.45
N GLU A 202 7.58 -1.24 73.40
CA GLU A 202 8.34 -0.79 74.57
C GLU A 202 7.41 -0.19 75.64
N GLU A 203 6.39 0.58 75.24
CA GLU A 203 5.38 1.12 76.15
C GLU A 203 4.57 0.00 76.82
N LYS A 204 4.15 -1.00 76.04
CA LYS A 204 3.41 -2.17 76.57
C LYS A 204 4.27 -3.02 77.50
N ASP A 205 5.56 -3.18 77.21
CA ASP A 205 6.49 -3.89 78.09
C ASP A 205 6.72 -3.13 79.40
N LYS A 206 6.81 -1.79 79.36
CA LYS A 206 6.86 -0.94 80.56
C LYS A 206 5.59 -1.06 81.40
N GLU A 207 4.42 -1.04 80.76
CA GLU A 207 3.12 -1.24 81.44
C GLU A 207 3.06 -2.64 82.08
N MET A 208 3.53 -3.67 81.38
CA MET A 208 3.59 -5.03 81.88
C MET A 208 4.54 -5.17 83.08
N GLN A 209 5.69 -4.50 83.06
CA GLN A 209 6.60 -4.44 84.22
C GLN A 209 5.96 -3.74 85.41
N ASN A 210 5.25 -2.62 85.19
CA ASN A 210 4.55 -1.89 86.25
C ASN A 210 3.43 -2.74 86.89
N LEU A 211 2.64 -3.44 86.07
CA LEU A 211 1.60 -4.36 86.56
C LEU A 211 2.21 -5.53 87.35
N LYS A 212 3.32 -6.11 86.87
CA LYS A 212 4.06 -7.14 87.63
C LYS A 212 4.58 -6.61 88.97
N ALA A 213 5.09 -5.38 89.01
CA ALA A 213 5.55 -4.74 90.24
C ALA A 213 4.39 -4.49 91.24
N GLN A 214 3.23 -4.03 90.77
CA GLN A 214 2.02 -3.90 91.61
C GLN A 214 1.54 -5.26 92.14
N MET A 215 1.55 -6.29 91.29
CA MET A 215 1.14 -7.64 91.70
C MET A 215 2.08 -8.24 92.75
N MET A 216 3.40 -8.03 92.61
CA MET A 216 4.38 -8.37 93.66
C MET A 216 4.09 -7.65 94.98
N LYS A 217 3.77 -6.35 94.92
CA LYS A 217 3.42 -5.57 96.11
C LYS A 217 2.15 -6.11 96.81
N MET A 218 1.09 -6.38 96.05
CA MET A 218 -0.13 -6.99 96.60
C MET A 218 0.14 -8.37 97.20
N GLN A 219 0.97 -9.20 96.57
CA GLN A 219 1.31 -10.52 97.09
C GLN A 219 2.08 -10.44 98.41
N THR A 220 2.99 -9.45 98.57
CA THR A 220 3.67 -9.21 99.85
C THR A 220 2.73 -8.71 100.94
N GLU A 221 1.74 -7.88 100.61
CA GLU A 221 0.71 -7.41 101.54
C GLU A 221 -0.20 -8.56 101.99
N TYR A 222 -0.62 -9.45 101.08
CA TYR A 222 -1.45 -10.62 101.39
C TYR A 222 -0.75 -11.61 102.33
N SER A 223 0.56 -11.83 102.13
CA SER A 223 1.35 -12.72 102.99
C SER A 223 1.45 -12.17 104.43
N SER A 224 1.47 -10.84 104.60
CA SER A 224 1.50 -10.21 105.93
C SER A 224 0.18 -10.31 106.71
N GLN A 225 -0.97 -10.38 106.03
CA GLN A 225 -2.30 -10.56 106.66
C GLN A 225 -2.60 -12.00 107.08
N SER A 226 -2.02 -13.00 106.39
CA SER A 226 -2.24 -14.43 106.69
C SER A 226 -1.80 -14.85 108.10
N SER A 227 -0.89 -14.13 108.75
CA SER A 227 -0.44 -14.45 110.11
C SER A 227 -1.52 -14.18 111.19
N GLY A 228 -2.45 -13.25 110.95
CA GLY A 228 -3.56 -12.97 111.86
C GLY A 228 -4.63 -14.07 111.83
N ASP A 229 -4.92 -14.59 110.64
CA ASP A 229 -6.04 -15.50 110.38
C ASP A 229 -5.84 -16.90 111.01
N ARG A 230 -4.59 -17.36 111.09
CA ARG A 230 -4.26 -18.68 111.65
C ARG A 230 -4.56 -18.78 113.16
N SER A 231 -4.52 -17.65 113.87
CA SER A 231 -4.88 -17.58 115.30
C SER A 231 -6.39 -17.64 115.53
N LEU A 232 -7.18 -17.01 114.65
CA LEU A 232 -8.64 -17.06 114.69
C LEU A 232 -9.15 -18.46 114.31
N GLN A 233 -8.50 -19.11 113.35
CA GLN A 233 -8.88 -20.45 112.90
C GLN A 233 -8.76 -21.51 114.01
N LEU A 234 -7.72 -21.42 114.85
CA LEU A 234 -7.54 -22.30 116.02
C LEU A 234 -8.64 -22.10 117.08
N ARG A 235 -9.10 -20.86 117.28
CA ARG A 235 -10.17 -20.55 118.23
C ARG A 235 -11.53 -21.08 117.77
N ILE A 236 -11.79 -21.05 116.46
CA ILE A 236 -13.02 -21.62 115.87
C ILE A 236 -13.05 -23.13 116.06
N THR A 237 -11.94 -23.84 115.81
CA THR A 237 -11.89 -25.30 116.00
C THR A 237 -12.14 -25.73 117.44
N GLU A 238 -11.67 -24.94 118.41
CA GLU A 238 -11.90 -25.20 119.83
C GLU A 238 -13.39 -25.06 120.21
N LEU A 239 -14.06 -24.02 119.70
CA LEU A 239 -15.49 -23.80 119.93
C LEU A 239 -16.37 -24.90 119.33
N ILE A 240 -16.05 -25.39 118.12
CA ILE A 240 -16.80 -26.48 117.47
C ILE A 240 -16.73 -27.77 118.31
N SER A 241 -15.55 -28.12 118.82
CA SER A 241 -15.37 -29.27 119.72
C SER A 241 -16.26 -29.19 120.96
N THR A 242 -16.37 -28.01 121.58
CA THR A 242 -17.24 -27.83 122.77
C THR A 242 -18.73 -27.93 122.45
N LEU A 243 -19.13 -27.56 121.22
CA LEU A 243 -20.52 -27.65 120.78
C LEU A 243 -20.93 -29.10 120.47
N GLU A 244 -20.10 -29.87 119.75
CA GLU A 244 -20.36 -31.29 119.47
C GLU A 244 -20.53 -32.10 120.75
N GLN A 245 -19.70 -31.83 121.76
CA GLN A 245 -19.76 -32.51 123.05
C GLN A 245 -21.09 -32.24 123.78
N ARG A 246 -21.64 -31.02 123.65
CA ARG A 246 -22.97 -30.69 124.18
C ARG A 246 -24.10 -31.35 123.39
N GLU A 247 -23.97 -31.46 122.08
CA GLU A 247 -24.99 -32.07 121.21
C GLU A 247 -25.15 -33.58 121.47
N ILE A 248 -24.06 -34.29 121.78
CA ILE A 248 -24.11 -35.71 122.19
C ILE A 248 -24.89 -35.90 123.49
N ILE A 249 -24.74 -34.99 124.45
CA ILE A 249 -25.47 -35.03 125.73
C ILE A 249 -26.96 -34.80 125.50
N ILE A 250 -27.31 -33.85 124.62
CA ILE A 250 -28.70 -33.56 124.27
C ILE A 250 -29.36 -34.76 123.60
N LYS A 251 -28.73 -35.39 122.60
CA LYS A 251 -29.29 -36.57 121.91
C LYS A 251 -29.59 -37.73 122.87
N ARG A 252 -28.71 -37.98 123.84
CA ARG A 252 -28.93 -39.02 124.87
C ARG A 252 -30.15 -38.72 125.74
N GLN A 253 -30.38 -37.45 126.08
CA GLN A 253 -31.56 -37.03 126.85
C GLN A 253 -32.85 -37.12 126.02
N GLU A 254 -32.80 -36.81 124.73
CA GLU A 254 -33.96 -36.92 123.82
C GLU A 254 -34.44 -38.38 123.64
N GLU A 255 -33.53 -39.35 123.57
CA GLU A 255 -33.88 -40.76 123.41
C GLU A 255 -34.59 -41.36 124.64
N GLU A 256 -34.22 -40.93 125.85
CA GLU A 256 -34.85 -41.35 127.11
C GLU A 256 -36.32 -40.89 127.19
N ILE A 257 -36.57 -39.62 126.79
CA ILE A 257 -37.90 -39.02 126.73
C ILE A 257 -38.78 -39.73 125.69
N LYS A 258 -38.19 -40.18 124.58
CA LYS A 258 -38.92 -40.88 123.51
C LYS A 258 -39.40 -42.28 123.92
N ARG A 259 -38.65 -43.01 124.76
CA ARG A 259 -39.08 -44.34 125.28
C ARG A 259 -40.27 -44.22 126.23
N LEU A 260 -40.25 -43.27 127.15
CA LEU A 260 -41.33 -43.08 128.13
C LEU A 260 -42.67 -42.69 127.49
N LYS A 261 -42.65 -42.04 126.32
CA LYS A 261 -43.85 -41.58 125.61
C LYS A 261 -44.61 -42.65 124.79
N THR A 262 -44.07 -43.87 124.63
CA THR A 262 -44.63 -44.89 123.71
C THR A 262 -45.45 -46.00 124.38
N VAL A 263 -45.53 -46.05 125.71
CA VAL A 263 -46.21 -47.14 126.44
C VAL A 263 -47.62 -46.79 126.94
N GLU A 264 -48.00 -45.51 127.10
CA GLU A 264 -49.35 -45.11 127.59
C GLU A 264 -50.25 -44.53 126.49
N LYS A 265 -50.32 -45.18 125.32
CA LYS A 265 -51.32 -44.93 124.27
C LYS A 265 -52.21 -46.16 124.04
N THR A 266 -52.85 -46.62 125.11
CA THR A 266 -54.11 -47.39 125.10
C THR A 266 -55.01 -46.84 126.20
N ASP A 267 -55.51 -45.61 126.02
CA ASP A 267 -56.93 -45.32 126.18
C ASP A 267 -57.28 -43.85 125.96
N SER A 268 -58.31 -43.67 125.13
CA SER A 268 -59.24 -42.54 124.99
C SER A 268 -58.73 -41.11 124.78
N SER A 269 -59.06 -40.62 123.58
CA SER A 269 -59.71 -39.34 123.26
C SER A 269 -59.10 -38.04 123.80
N SER A 270 -58.66 -37.18 122.87
CA SER A 270 -59.48 -36.09 122.34
C SER A 270 -58.58 -35.03 121.71
N SER A 271 -58.91 -34.74 120.46
CA SER A 271 -58.22 -33.83 119.55
C SER A 271 -58.79 -32.42 119.68
N SER A 272 -57.92 -31.42 119.83
CA SER A 272 -58.19 -30.06 119.41
C SER A 272 -56.89 -29.40 118.93
N SER A 273 -56.89 -28.92 117.69
CA SER A 273 -55.75 -28.30 117.03
C SER A 273 -56.19 -27.10 116.21
N SER A 274 -55.45 -26.00 116.39
CA SER A 274 -55.21 -24.94 115.40
C SER A 274 -56.44 -24.07 115.06
N SER A 275 -56.31 -22.82 114.61
CA SER A 275 -55.22 -22.19 113.87
C SER A 275 -55.34 -20.67 113.96
N LYS A 276 -54.23 -19.97 113.70
CA LYS A 276 -54.04 -18.52 113.65
C LYS A 276 -53.80 -18.07 112.20
N ASN A 277 -54.15 -16.84 111.85
CA ASN A 277 -53.72 -16.15 110.62
C ASN A 277 -52.99 -14.84 110.97
N VAL A 278 -51.84 -14.55 110.34
CA VAL A 278 -51.16 -13.23 110.34
C VAL A 278 -50.52 -12.97 108.97
N THR A 279 -50.72 -11.76 108.44
CA THR A 279 -50.28 -11.22 107.14
C THR A 279 -49.03 -10.35 107.29
N VAL A 280 -48.07 -10.44 106.36
CA VAL A 280 -46.86 -9.59 106.31
C VAL A 280 -46.65 -9.04 104.90
N VAL A 281 -46.43 -7.73 104.79
CA VAL A 281 -46.22 -6.97 103.54
C VAL A 281 -44.75 -6.55 103.45
N THR A 282 -44.08 -6.82 102.32
CA THR A 282 -42.72 -6.31 102.05
C THR A 282 -42.63 -5.64 100.68
N LYS A 283 -41.91 -4.51 100.61
CA LYS A 283 -41.62 -3.73 99.41
C LYS A 283 -40.22 -4.08 98.91
N ARG A 284 -40.05 -4.33 97.61
CA ARG A 284 -38.73 -4.45 96.95
C ARG A 284 -38.58 -3.33 95.92
N TYR A 285 -37.41 -2.69 95.91
CA TYR A 285 -36.97 -1.76 94.88
C TYR A 285 -35.93 -2.48 94.02
N ASN A 286 -36.06 -2.40 92.69
CA ASN A 286 -35.15 -3.01 91.74
C ASN A 286 -34.60 -1.91 90.82
N THR A 287 -33.29 -1.67 90.83
CA THR A 287 -32.63 -0.61 90.05
C THR A 287 -31.53 -1.23 89.18
N ASN A 288 -31.62 -1.07 87.86
CA ASN A 288 -30.56 -1.43 86.91
C ASN A 288 -29.66 -0.22 86.65
N TYR A 289 -28.33 -0.39 86.72
CA TYR A 289 -27.35 0.64 86.36
C TYR A 289 -26.85 0.43 84.91
N PRO A 290 -26.66 1.50 84.12
CA PRO A 290 -26.05 1.41 82.80
C PRO A 290 -24.51 1.30 82.94
N ILE A 291 -23.91 0.23 82.43
CA ILE A 291 -22.46 0.09 82.31
C ILE A 291 -22.02 0.73 81.00
N LEU A 292 -21.07 1.64 81.12
CA LEU A 292 -20.40 2.40 80.08
C LEU A 292 -19.99 1.56 78.86
N GLY A 293 -20.30 2.07 77.67
CA GLY A 293 -19.32 2.08 76.58
C GLY A 293 -19.67 1.37 75.26
N LEU A 294 -20.87 0.81 75.06
CA LEU A 294 -21.26 0.20 73.77
C LEU A 294 -22.76 0.30 73.50
N LEU A 295 -23.31 1.51 73.33
CA LEU A 295 -24.60 1.69 72.65
C LEU A 295 -24.46 2.76 71.57
N SER A 296 -24.79 2.34 70.34
CA SER A 296 -24.88 3.15 69.12
C SER A 296 -25.99 4.21 69.23
N ASP A 297 -25.94 5.23 68.36
CA ASP A 297 -26.69 6.49 68.39
C ASP A 297 -28.24 6.43 68.43
N ASP A 298 -28.86 5.26 68.56
CA ASP A 298 -30.33 5.09 68.55
C ASP A 298 -30.94 4.70 69.91
N TYR A 299 -30.25 4.95 71.04
CA TYR A 299 -30.82 4.66 72.35
C TYR A 299 -31.87 5.71 72.78
N LYS A 300 -33.14 5.33 72.73
CA LYS A 300 -34.26 6.10 73.29
C LYS A 300 -34.40 5.82 74.79
N TYR A 301 -34.18 6.86 75.59
CA TYR A 301 -34.43 6.89 77.03
C TYR A 301 -35.93 6.73 77.32
N GLU A 302 -36.34 5.66 77.99
CA GLU A 302 -37.68 5.53 78.59
C GLU A 302 -37.60 5.62 80.12
N ALA A 303 -38.43 6.50 80.69
CA ALA A 303 -38.48 6.78 82.12
C ALA A 303 -39.11 5.62 82.93
N PRO A 304 -38.71 5.41 84.20
CA PRO A 304 -39.16 4.29 85.01
C PRO A 304 -40.56 4.56 85.56
N ILE A 305 -41.60 3.99 84.93
CA ILE A 305 -42.96 4.03 85.47
C ILE A 305 -43.62 2.68 85.24
N ARG A 306 -43.89 1.95 86.33
CA ARG A 306 -45.24 1.50 86.72
C ARG A 306 -45.18 0.62 87.97
N GLU A 307 -45.81 1.10 89.03
CA GLU A 307 -46.14 0.33 90.23
C GLU A 307 -47.13 -0.78 89.88
N SER A 308 -46.76 -2.04 90.09
CA SER A 308 -47.68 -3.17 89.98
C SER A 308 -48.16 -3.60 91.37
N ARG A 309 -49.43 -3.31 91.67
CA ARG A 309 -50.13 -3.87 92.85
C ARG A 309 -50.82 -5.16 92.43
N THR A 310 -50.44 -6.27 93.07
CA THR A 310 -51.13 -7.56 92.92
C THR A 310 -52.00 -7.79 94.15
N VAL A 311 -53.31 -7.76 93.97
CA VAL A 311 -54.29 -8.14 95.00
C VAL A 311 -54.76 -9.55 94.68
N VAL A 312 -54.49 -10.49 95.58
CA VAL A 312 -54.95 -11.88 95.47
C VAL A 312 -56.20 -12.03 96.34
N PHE A 313 -57.32 -12.36 95.71
CA PHE A 313 -58.57 -12.70 96.39
C PHE A 313 -58.67 -14.22 96.54
N GLU A 314 -59.00 -14.65 97.77
CA GLU A 314 -59.36 -16.01 98.10
C GLU A 314 -60.72 -16.38 97.47
N SER A 315 -60.82 -17.56 96.85
CA SER A 315 -62.12 -18.17 96.56
C SER A 315 -62.22 -19.49 97.31
N SER A 316 -63.07 -19.49 98.32
CA SER A 316 -63.59 -20.69 98.96
C SER A 316 -64.65 -21.29 98.06
N ARG A 317 -64.45 -22.53 97.59
CA ARG A 317 -65.53 -23.44 97.25
C ARG A 317 -65.23 -24.82 97.81
N ARG A 318 -66.04 -25.18 98.79
CA ARG A 318 -66.29 -26.55 99.24
C ARG A 318 -67.04 -27.29 98.14
N VAL A 319 -66.54 -28.44 97.71
CA VAL A 319 -67.11 -29.80 97.91
C VAL A 319 -65.95 -30.77 97.80
#